data_AF-A0A950B177-F1
#
_entry.id   AF-A0A950B177-F1
#
_cell.length_a   1.000
_cell.length_b   1.000
_cell.length_c   1.000
_cell.angle_alpha   90.00
_cell.angle_beta   90.00
_cell.angle_gamma   90.00
#
_symmetry.space_group_name_H-M   'P 1'
#
loop_
_entity.id
_entity.type
_entity.pdbx_description
1 polymer ?
#
loop_
_entity_poly.entity_id
_entity_poly.type
_entity_poly.pdbx_seq_one_letter_code
_entity_poly.pdbx_strand_id
1 'polypeptide(L)'
;EVEEEIARMSEVLRGAGATAITVSASEEERLRFWSGRKNAFPASGRISPDYMCMDSTIPRKRLADILLAIQQMEKKYGLRCANVFHAGDGNLHPLILFDANDADELHRCELFGADILETSVAMGGTVTGEHGVGVEKLNSMCTQFSAAENQQMFALKAAFDPLSLLNPGKVIPTLNRCAEYGKMLVRGGQIAHPDLPRF
;
A
#
# COMPACT_ATOMS: atom_id res chain seq x y z
N GLU A 1 -20.87 9.95 25.13
CA GLU A 1 -19.72 9.82 24.23
C GLU A 1 -19.93 8.74 23.15
N VAL A 2 -19.80 7.44 23.43
CA VAL A 2 -19.91 6.40 22.37
C VAL A 2 -21.25 6.43 21.62
N GLU A 3 -22.37 6.52 22.34
CA GLU A 3 -23.71 6.58 21.74
C GLU A 3 -23.90 7.83 20.85
N GLU A 4 -23.36 8.97 21.30
CA GLU A 4 -23.40 10.24 20.59
C GLU A 4 -22.55 10.19 19.29
N GLU A 5 -21.36 9.61 19.36
CA GLU A 5 -20.50 9.40 18.18
C GLU A 5 -21.13 8.44 17.17
N ILE A 6 -21.82 7.39 17.63
CA ILE A 6 -22.58 6.48 16.76
C ILE A 6 -23.71 7.24 16.04
N ALA A 7 -24.47 8.07 16.76
CA ALA A 7 -25.55 8.86 16.18
C ALA A 7 -25.02 9.81 15.10
N ARG A 8 -23.97 10.58 15.43
CA ARG A 8 -23.30 11.51 14.53
C ARG A 8 -22.73 10.82 13.28
N MET A 9 -22.05 9.69 13.45
CA MET A 9 -21.51 8.91 12.33
C MET A 9 -22.64 8.37 11.43
N SER A 10 -23.74 7.90 12.03
CA SER A 10 -24.89 7.39 11.27
C SER A 10 -25.55 8.47 10.42
N GLU A 11 -25.65 9.70 10.92
CA GLU A 11 -26.15 10.85 10.14
C GLU A 11 -25.25 11.15 8.95
N VAL A 12 -23.93 11.20 9.15
CA VAL A 12 -22.96 11.42 8.07
C VAL A 12 -23.08 10.32 7.01
N LEU A 13 -23.12 9.05 7.41
CA LEU A 13 -23.22 7.92 6.48
C LEU A 13 -24.53 7.93 5.69
N ARG A 14 -25.66 8.23 6.33
CA ARG A 14 -26.96 8.37 5.64
C ARG A 14 -26.95 9.55 4.67
N GLY A 15 -26.41 10.70 5.08
CA GLY A 15 -26.25 11.87 4.22
C GLY A 15 -25.35 11.62 3.01
N ALA A 16 -24.38 10.71 3.14
CA ALA A 16 -23.51 10.25 2.07
C ALA A 16 -24.10 9.11 1.21
N GLY A 17 -25.33 8.66 1.48
CA GLY A 17 -26.03 7.64 0.67
C GLY A 17 -25.83 6.19 1.10
N ALA A 18 -25.45 5.92 2.35
CA ALA A 18 -25.38 4.55 2.86
C ALA A 18 -26.73 3.81 2.73
N THR A 19 -26.72 2.63 2.14
CA THR A 19 -27.92 1.81 1.92
C THR A 19 -28.29 0.92 3.11
N ALA A 20 -27.34 0.64 4.00
CA ALA A 20 -27.54 -0.10 5.24
C ALA A 20 -26.55 0.34 6.32
N ILE A 21 -27.01 0.41 7.57
CA ILE A 21 -26.19 0.68 8.77
C ILE A 21 -26.68 -0.25 9.88
N THR A 22 -25.77 -0.96 10.54
CA THR A 22 -26.08 -1.82 11.68
C THR A 22 -25.14 -1.50 12.83
N VAL A 23 -25.70 -1.25 14.02
CA VAL A 23 -24.97 -0.98 15.26
C VAL A 23 -25.10 -2.21 16.15
N SER A 24 -24.00 -2.70 16.71
CA SER A 24 -24.03 -3.86 17.61
C SER A 24 -24.75 -3.52 18.92
N ALA A 25 -25.65 -4.40 19.36
CA ALA A 25 -26.38 -4.28 20.62
C ALA A 25 -25.89 -5.27 21.70
N SER A 26 -24.93 -6.13 21.38
CA SER A 26 -24.34 -7.10 22.32
C SER A 26 -22.85 -7.33 22.07
N GLU A 27 -22.17 -7.90 23.06
CA GLU A 27 -20.77 -8.31 22.93
C GLU A 27 -20.59 -9.39 21.85
N GLU A 28 -21.55 -10.30 21.72
CA GLU A 28 -21.55 -11.33 20.67
C GLU A 28 -21.59 -10.72 19.27
N GLU A 29 -22.48 -9.75 19.03
CA GLU A 29 -22.55 -9.03 17.76
C GLU A 29 -21.29 -8.23 17.49
N ARG A 30 -20.74 -7.55 18.51
CA ARG A 30 -19.48 -6.80 18.41
C ARG A 30 -18.35 -7.71 17.96
N LEU A 31 -18.18 -8.87 18.59
CA LEU A 31 -17.16 -9.86 18.23
C LEU A 31 -17.38 -10.42 16.83
N ARG A 32 -18.64 -10.64 16.42
CA ARG A 32 -18.99 -11.08 15.07
C ARG A 32 -18.61 -10.04 14.01
N PHE A 33 -18.89 -8.76 14.24
CA PHE A 33 -18.52 -7.68 13.31
C PHE A 33 -16.98 -7.54 13.22
N TRP A 34 -16.29 -7.60 14.35
CA TRP A 34 -14.82 -7.60 14.38
C TRP A 34 -14.21 -8.80 13.67
N SER A 35 -14.82 -9.98 13.80
CA SER A 35 -14.41 -11.19 13.08
C SER A 35 -14.43 -10.97 11.57
N GLY A 36 -15.45 -10.27 11.05
CA GLY A 36 -15.50 -9.87 9.64
C GLY A 36 -14.27 -9.08 9.18
N ARG A 37 -13.90 -8.03 9.92
CA ARG A 37 -12.71 -7.21 9.59
C ARG A 37 -11.39 -7.98 9.76
N LYS A 38 -11.26 -8.79 10.79
CA LYS A 38 -10.01 -9.53 11.09
C LYS A 38 -9.75 -10.66 10.09
N ASN A 39 -10.80 -11.25 9.53
CA ASN A 39 -10.69 -12.39 8.64
C ASN A 39 -10.52 -12.05 7.14
N ALA A 40 -10.30 -10.78 6.78
CA ALA A 40 -10.11 -10.39 5.38
C ALA A 40 -8.88 -11.08 4.72
N PHE A 41 -7.78 -11.23 5.45
CA PHE A 41 -6.56 -11.90 4.99
C PHE A 41 -6.77 -13.42 4.79
N PRO A 42 -7.25 -14.19 5.79
CA PRO A 42 -7.53 -15.61 5.59
C PRO A 42 -8.66 -15.87 4.57
N ALA A 43 -9.61 -14.95 4.41
CA ALA A 43 -10.61 -15.05 3.34
C ALA A 43 -9.98 -14.93 1.94
N SER A 44 -8.95 -14.10 1.78
CA SER A 44 -8.22 -13.98 0.51
C SER A 44 -7.52 -15.27 0.13
N GLY A 45 -6.90 -15.96 1.11
CA GLY A 45 -6.32 -17.29 0.91
C GLY A 45 -7.33 -18.42 0.66
N ARG A 46 -8.65 -18.17 0.75
CA ARG A 46 -9.70 -19.12 0.34
C ARG A 46 -10.11 -18.96 -1.13
N ILE A 47 -9.81 -17.83 -1.75
CA ILE A 47 -10.26 -17.48 -3.11
C ILE A 47 -9.11 -17.35 -4.12
N SER A 48 -7.88 -17.56 -3.66
CA SER A 48 -6.65 -17.51 -4.44
C SER A 48 -5.62 -18.48 -3.83
N PRO A 49 -4.76 -19.14 -4.63
CA PRO A 49 -3.65 -19.94 -4.12
C PRO A 49 -2.72 -19.10 -3.24
N ASP A 50 -2.33 -17.93 -3.74
CA ASP A 50 -1.46 -16.98 -3.06
C ASP A 50 -2.03 -15.56 -3.11
N TYR A 51 -1.52 -14.70 -2.23
CA TYR A 51 -1.72 -13.26 -2.32
C TYR A 51 -0.49 -12.49 -1.87
N MET A 52 -0.28 -11.32 -2.46
CA MET A 52 0.75 -10.38 -2.06
C MET A 52 0.10 -9.19 -1.37
N CYS A 53 0.45 -8.98 -0.10
CA CYS A 53 -0.06 -7.86 0.68
C CYS A 53 0.84 -6.66 0.49
N MET A 54 0.36 -5.65 -0.23
CA MET A 54 0.99 -4.34 -0.22
C MET A 54 0.55 -3.55 1.01
N ASP A 55 1.38 -2.60 1.41
CA ASP A 55 1.06 -1.66 2.47
C ASP A 55 1.62 -0.29 2.09
N SER A 56 0.78 0.72 2.00
CA SER A 56 1.14 2.10 1.69
C SER A 56 0.18 3.06 2.37
N THR A 57 0.48 4.36 2.37
CA THR A 57 -0.47 5.37 2.82
C THR A 57 -0.66 6.45 1.77
N ILE A 58 -1.80 7.11 1.81
CA ILE A 58 -2.14 8.28 0.99
C ILE A 58 -2.91 9.31 1.82
N PRO A 59 -2.98 10.58 1.37
CA PRO A 59 -3.91 11.54 1.96
C PRO A 59 -5.36 11.01 1.88
N ARG A 60 -6.09 11.01 3.00
CA ARG A 60 -7.44 10.42 3.13
C ARG A 60 -8.43 10.84 2.04
N LYS A 61 -8.31 12.07 1.54
CA LYS A 61 -9.12 12.61 0.44
C LYS A 61 -8.92 11.92 -0.91
N ARG A 62 -7.87 11.09 -1.05
CA ARG A 62 -7.49 10.37 -2.29
C ARG A 62 -7.89 8.88 -2.26
N LEU A 63 -8.61 8.41 -1.23
CA LEU A 63 -9.01 7.00 -1.09
C LEU A 63 -9.79 6.48 -2.30
N ALA A 64 -10.71 7.28 -2.85
CA ALA A 64 -11.44 6.91 -4.06
C ALA A 64 -10.51 6.83 -5.29
N ASP A 65 -9.57 7.79 -5.41
CA ASP A 65 -8.65 7.84 -6.56
C ASP A 65 -7.74 6.62 -6.63
N ILE A 66 -7.18 6.20 -5.49
CA ILE A 66 -6.30 5.03 -5.48
C ILE A 66 -7.07 3.73 -5.74
N LEU A 67 -8.31 3.61 -5.23
CA LEU A 67 -9.18 2.47 -5.53
C LEU A 67 -9.50 2.36 -7.03
N LEU A 68 -9.79 3.49 -7.68
CA LEU A 68 -10.00 3.54 -9.12
C LEU A 68 -8.73 3.21 -9.90
N ALA A 69 -7.57 3.67 -9.45
CA ALA A 69 -6.28 3.34 -10.05
C ALA A 69 -5.98 1.85 -9.95
N ILE A 70 -6.17 1.23 -8.77
CA ILE A 70 -6.02 -0.21 -8.55
C ILE A 70 -6.95 -0.99 -9.48
N GLN A 71 -8.20 -0.56 -9.66
CA GLN A 71 -9.13 -1.22 -10.59
C GLN A 71 -8.64 -1.19 -12.05
N GLN A 72 -7.97 -0.12 -12.49
CA GLN A 72 -7.35 -0.11 -13.82
C GLN A 72 -6.12 -1.00 -13.88
N MET A 73 -5.35 -1.07 -12.79
CA MET A 73 -4.20 -1.95 -12.68
C MET A 73 -4.61 -3.42 -12.69
N GLU A 74 -5.73 -3.81 -12.08
CA GLU A 74 -6.28 -5.17 -12.19
C GLU A 74 -6.47 -5.59 -13.64
N LYS A 75 -6.94 -4.67 -14.50
CA LYS A 75 -7.08 -4.91 -15.95
C LYS A 75 -5.74 -4.94 -16.67
N LYS A 76 -4.86 -3.98 -16.38
CA LYS A 76 -3.50 -3.87 -16.97
C LYS A 76 -2.70 -5.14 -16.71
N TYR A 77 -2.74 -5.64 -15.48
CA TYR A 77 -1.97 -6.78 -15.03
C TYR A 77 -2.75 -8.08 -15.09
N GLY A 78 -4.04 -8.11 -15.44
CA GLY A 78 -4.83 -9.34 -15.50
C GLY A 78 -4.86 -10.12 -14.19
N LEU A 79 -4.81 -9.45 -13.04
CA LEU A 79 -4.82 -10.02 -11.69
C LEU A 79 -5.89 -9.33 -10.84
N ARG A 80 -6.49 -10.04 -9.90
CA ARG A 80 -7.50 -9.48 -8.98
C ARG A 80 -6.83 -8.87 -7.76
N CYS A 81 -7.46 -7.88 -7.14
CA CYS A 81 -6.96 -7.23 -5.93
C CYS A 81 -8.09 -7.02 -4.91
N ALA A 82 -8.00 -7.70 -3.76
CA ALA A 82 -8.89 -7.46 -2.64
C ALA A 82 -8.35 -6.30 -1.79
N ASN A 83 -9.18 -5.30 -1.51
CA ASN A 83 -8.75 -4.09 -0.85
C ASN A 83 -9.22 -4.04 0.61
N VAL A 84 -8.29 -3.87 1.55
CA VAL A 84 -8.57 -3.64 2.98
C VAL A 84 -7.88 -2.35 3.40
N PHE A 85 -8.44 -1.63 4.37
CA PHE A 85 -7.90 -0.32 4.77
C PHE A 85 -7.96 -0.09 6.28
N HIS A 86 -7.04 0.73 6.75
CA HIS A 86 -7.27 1.65 7.86
C HIS A 86 -7.60 3.03 7.27
N ALA A 87 -8.83 3.15 6.72
CA ALA A 87 -9.25 4.31 5.94
C ALA A 87 -9.15 5.64 6.71
N GLY A 88 -9.35 5.60 8.04
CA GLY A 88 -9.22 6.76 8.92
C GLY A 88 -7.80 7.35 8.96
N ASP A 89 -6.79 6.55 8.62
CA ASP A 89 -5.37 6.91 8.58
C ASP A 89 -4.85 7.05 7.14
N GLY A 90 -5.69 6.73 6.14
CA GLY A 90 -5.28 6.67 4.74
C GLY A 90 -4.33 5.50 4.43
N ASN A 91 -4.27 4.50 5.30
CA ASN A 91 -3.40 3.33 5.15
C ASN A 91 -4.15 2.18 4.42
N LEU A 92 -3.48 1.66 3.39
CA LEU A 92 -4.03 0.73 2.41
C LEU A 92 -3.36 -0.64 2.55
N HIS A 93 -4.15 -1.70 2.43
CA HIS A 93 -3.72 -3.09 2.35
C HIS A 93 -4.32 -3.76 1.11
N PRO A 94 -3.84 -3.43 -0.11
CA PRO A 94 -4.20 -4.17 -1.31
C PRO A 94 -3.61 -5.58 -1.25
N LEU A 95 -4.45 -6.58 -1.46
CA LEU A 95 -4.12 -7.99 -1.50
C LEU A 95 -4.23 -8.47 -2.95
N ILE A 96 -3.11 -8.45 -3.67
CA ILE A 96 -3.05 -8.88 -5.07
C ILE A 96 -3.10 -10.40 -5.09
N LEU A 97 -4.08 -10.98 -5.78
CA LEU A 97 -4.35 -12.41 -5.83
C LEU A 97 -3.65 -13.02 -7.05
N PHE A 98 -2.82 -14.04 -6.82
CA PHE A 98 -2.02 -14.71 -7.86
C PHE A 98 -1.73 -16.18 -7.50
N ASP A 99 -1.15 -16.95 -8.42
CA ASP A 99 -0.56 -18.28 -8.19
C ASP A 99 0.97 -18.19 -8.26
N ALA A 100 1.66 -18.47 -7.16
CA ALA A 100 3.12 -18.41 -7.12
C ALA A 100 3.82 -19.52 -7.93
N ASN A 101 3.08 -20.54 -8.37
CA ASN A 101 3.59 -21.57 -9.28
C ASN A 101 3.57 -21.13 -10.75
N ASP A 102 2.88 -20.03 -11.07
CA ASP A 102 2.96 -19.37 -12.37
C ASP A 102 3.94 -18.19 -12.30
N ALA A 103 5.11 -18.36 -12.93
CA ALA A 103 6.15 -17.35 -12.94
C ALA A 103 5.73 -16.02 -13.61
N ASP A 104 4.80 -16.07 -14.58
CA ASP A 104 4.27 -14.86 -15.21
C ASP A 104 3.32 -14.13 -14.27
N GLU A 105 2.43 -14.86 -13.57
CA GLU A 105 1.55 -14.24 -12.56
C GLU A 105 2.35 -13.61 -11.42
N LEU A 106 3.38 -14.30 -10.91
CA LEU A 106 4.27 -13.74 -9.89
C LEU A 106 4.94 -12.45 -10.38
N HIS A 107 5.48 -12.45 -11.60
CA HIS A 107 6.13 -11.27 -12.16
C HIS A 107 5.14 -10.10 -12.33
N ARG A 108 3.94 -10.36 -12.88
CA ARG A 108 2.88 -9.34 -12.99
C ARG A 108 2.41 -8.85 -11.62
N CYS A 109 2.37 -9.71 -10.62
CA CYS A 109 2.01 -9.38 -9.24
C CYS A 109 3.02 -8.41 -8.62
N GLU A 110 4.33 -8.66 -8.79
CA GLU A 110 5.39 -7.76 -8.33
C GLU A 110 5.31 -6.39 -9.01
N LEU A 111 5.08 -6.35 -10.33
CA LEU A 111 4.89 -5.11 -11.08
C LEU A 111 3.64 -4.35 -10.64
N PHE A 112 2.54 -5.06 -10.40
CA PHE A 112 1.31 -4.47 -9.88
C PHE A 112 1.54 -3.88 -8.49
N GLY A 113 2.17 -4.63 -7.57
CA GLY A 113 2.52 -4.13 -6.25
C GLY A 113 3.35 -2.85 -6.31
N ALA A 114 4.41 -2.85 -7.12
CA ALA A 114 5.25 -1.68 -7.31
C ALA A 114 4.47 -0.46 -7.85
N ASP A 115 3.61 -0.64 -8.86
CA ASP A 115 2.78 0.43 -9.42
C ASP A 115 1.80 1.01 -8.38
N ILE A 116 1.24 0.19 -7.48
CA ILE A 116 0.40 0.68 -6.38
C ILE A 116 1.22 1.60 -5.47
N LEU A 117 2.40 1.13 -5.02
CA LEU A 117 3.25 1.89 -4.10
C LEU A 117 3.69 3.22 -4.71
N GLU A 118 4.12 3.21 -5.98
CA GLU A 118 4.54 4.39 -6.72
C GLU A 118 3.38 5.37 -6.94
N THR A 119 2.19 4.84 -7.24
CA THR A 119 0.98 5.64 -7.36
C THR A 119 0.63 6.30 -6.03
N SER A 120 0.74 5.57 -4.92
CA SER A 120 0.55 6.13 -3.57
C SER A 120 1.51 7.31 -3.33
N VAL A 121 2.80 7.17 -3.67
CA VAL A 121 3.78 8.26 -3.56
C VAL A 121 3.42 9.44 -4.47
N ALA A 122 3.02 9.19 -5.73
CA ALA A 122 2.53 10.21 -6.66
C ALA A 122 1.28 10.94 -6.15
N MET A 123 0.45 10.29 -5.33
CA MET A 123 -0.71 10.90 -4.69
C MET A 123 -0.39 11.70 -3.42
N GLY A 124 0.89 11.80 -3.04
CA GLY A 124 1.36 12.46 -1.83
C GLY A 124 1.44 11.53 -0.61
N GLY A 125 1.52 10.23 -0.86
CA GLY A 125 1.63 9.16 0.11
C GLY A 125 3.06 8.66 0.34
N THR A 126 3.18 7.44 0.90
CA THR A 126 4.46 6.75 1.14
C THR A 126 4.37 5.28 0.78
N VAL A 127 5.50 4.68 0.37
CA VAL A 127 5.61 3.26 -0.04
C VAL A 127 5.36 2.27 1.10
N THR A 128 5.26 2.74 2.34
CA THR A 128 4.96 1.89 3.50
C THR A 128 4.22 2.70 4.55
N GLY A 129 3.20 2.09 5.16
CA GLY A 129 2.44 2.66 6.27
C GLY A 129 2.90 2.07 7.60
N GLU A 130 2.87 0.75 7.69
CA GLU A 130 3.14 0.00 8.93
C GLU A 130 4.05 -1.22 8.75
N HIS A 131 4.20 -1.77 7.54
CA HIS A 131 4.92 -3.06 7.35
C HIS A 131 6.43 -2.89 7.12
N GLY A 132 6.89 -1.66 6.93
CA GLY A 132 8.27 -1.37 6.54
C GLY A 132 8.54 -1.67 5.07
N VAL A 133 9.83 -1.76 4.71
CA VAL A 133 10.30 -1.85 3.32
C VAL A 133 10.80 -3.26 2.99
N GLY A 134 11.68 -3.82 3.83
CA GLY A 134 12.30 -5.13 3.59
C GLY A 134 13.05 -5.18 2.25
N VAL A 135 12.87 -6.28 1.51
CA VAL A 135 13.36 -6.43 0.12
C VAL A 135 12.25 -6.06 -0.87
N GLU A 136 11.01 -6.44 -0.56
CA GLU A 136 9.83 -6.29 -1.40
C GLU A 136 9.67 -4.86 -1.94
N LYS A 137 9.76 -3.85 -1.06
CA LYS A 137 9.49 -2.45 -1.44
C LYS A 137 10.76 -1.66 -1.77
N LEU A 138 11.90 -2.34 -1.85
CA LEU A 138 13.21 -1.70 -1.99
C LEU A 138 13.33 -0.91 -3.30
N ASN A 139 12.72 -1.40 -4.38
CA ASN A 139 12.69 -0.68 -5.65
C ASN A 139 11.83 0.58 -5.56
N SER A 140 10.62 0.47 -4.98
CA SER A 140 9.71 1.62 -4.85
C SER A 140 10.30 2.74 -3.97
N MET A 141 11.22 2.45 -3.04
CA MET A 141 11.97 3.48 -2.31
C MET A 141 12.70 4.47 -3.23
N CYS A 142 13.15 4.03 -4.41
CA CYS A 142 13.81 4.89 -5.41
C CYS A 142 12.88 5.97 -5.98
N THR A 143 11.56 5.76 -5.91
CA THR A 143 10.59 6.78 -6.33
C THR A 143 10.26 7.78 -5.23
N GLN A 144 10.46 7.45 -3.96
CA GLN A 144 10.13 8.33 -2.84
C GLN A 144 11.34 9.10 -2.30
N PHE A 145 12.50 8.44 -2.20
CA PHE A 145 13.68 8.98 -1.54
C PHE A 145 14.80 9.23 -2.54
N SER A 146 15.40 10.42 -2.45
CA SER A 146 16.55 10.79 -3.26
C SER A 146 17.81 10.04 -2.83
N ALA A 147 18.81 10.05 -3.73
CA ALA A 147 20.15 9.55 -3.41
C ALA A 147 20.74 10.20 -2.14
N ALA A 148 20.49 11.48 -1.91
CA ALA A 148 20.99 12.19 -0.72
C ALA A 148 20.33 11.71 0.58
N GLU A 149 19.02 11.44 0.57
CA GLU A 149 18.33 10.86 1.74
C GLU A 149 18.74 9.41 1.96
N ASN A 150 18.86 8.63 0.89
CA ASN A 150 19.37 7.26 0.98
C ASN A 150 20.78 7.22 1.57
N GLN A 151 21.65 8.17 1.20
CA GLN A 151 22.98 8.30 1.78
C GLN A 151 22.95 8.62 3.28
N GLN A 152 22.01 9.45 3.74
CA GLN A 152 21.83 9.71 5.18
C GLN A 152 21.38 8.45 5.92
N MET A 153 20.45 7.68 5.35
CA MET A 153 20.05 6.39 5.93
C MET A 153 21.22 5.40 5.98
N PHE A 154 22.05 5.35 4.93
CA PHE A 154 23.27 4.52 4.93
C PHE A 154 24.31 5.00 5.95
N ALA A 155 24.46 6.31 6.16
CA ALA A 155 25.38 6.83 7.19
C ALA A 155 24.97 6.38 8.59
N LEU A 156 23.66 6.42 8.89
CA LEU A 156 23.13 5.87 10.14
C LEU A 156 23.39 4.36 10.25
N LYS A 157 23.14 3.61 9.16
CA LYS A 157 23.43 2.18 9.11
C LYS A 157 24.90 1.87 9.39
N ALA A 158 25.82 2.59 8.75
CA ALA A 158 27.26 2.40 8.93
C ALA A 158 27.75 2.72 10.35
N ALA A 159 27.10 3.65 11.05
CA ALA A 159 27.43 3.99 12.43
C ALA A 159 27.14 2.84 13.41
N PHE A 160 26.10 2.04 13.15
CA PHE A 160 25.68 0.93 14.02
C PHE A 160 26.04 -0.46 13.49
N ASP A 161 26.38 -0.58 12.21
CA ASP A 161 26.75 -1.83 11.54
C ASP A 161 27.86 -1.58 10.49
N PRO A 162 29.10 -1.27 10.94
CA PRO A 162 30.19 -0.88 10.07
C PRO A 162 30.62 -1.98 9.08
N LEU A 163 30.36 -3.25 9.42
CA LEU A 163 30.65 -4.40 8.56
C LEU A 163 29.47 -4.81 7.68
N SER A 164 28.33 -4.12 7.79
CA SER A 164 27.10 -4.40 7.03
C SER A 164 26.59 -5.84 7.15
N LEU A 165 26.69 -6.44 8.35
CA LEU A 165 26.31 -7.84 8.58
C LEU A 165 24.82 -8.01 8.91
N LEU A 166 24.15 -6.96 9.39
CA LEU A 166 22.77 -7.04 9.84
C LEU A 166 21.82 -6.77 8.67
N ASN A 167 21.27 -7.83 8.07
CA ASN A 167 20.33 -7.77 6.94
C ASN A 167 20.84 -6.93 5.74
N PRO A 168 21.98 -7.31 5.13
CA PRO A 168 22.50 -6.63 3.95
C PRO A 168 21.48 -6.68 2.80
N GLY A 169 21.41 -5.58 2.03
CA GLY A 169 20.55 -5.50 0.84
C GLY A 169 19.06 -5.29 1.10
N LYS A 170 18.65 -4.94 2.33
CA LYS A 170 17.26 -4.62 2.69
C LYS A 170 17.11 -3.14 3.05
N VAL A 171 15.87 -2.64 2.99
CA VAL A 171 15.41 -1.32 3.47
C VAL A 171 15.90 -0.11 2.66
N ILE A 172 17.20 0.04 2.42
CA ILE A 172 17.77 1.23 1.79
C ILE A 172 18.28 0.86 0.39
N PRO A 173 17.74 1.44 -0.70
CA PRO A 173 18.21 1.11 -2.05
C PRO A 173 19.57 1.74 -2.34
N THR A 174 20.43 1.03 -3.07
CA THR A 174 21.70 1.58 -3.55
C THR A 174 21.46 2.51 -4.74
N LEU A 175 22.41 3.42 -4.98
CA LEU A 175 22.35 4.31 -6.14
C LEU A 175 22.26 3.52 -7.46
N ASN A 176 23.06 2.46 -7.60
CA ASN A 176 23.04 1.61 -8.78
C ASN A 176 21.67 0.95 -8.98
N ARG A 177 21.06 0.42 -7.91
CA ARG A 177 19.71 -0.15 -7.98
C ARG A 177 18.69 0.87 -8.46
N CYS A 178 18.72 2.10 -7.94
CA CYS A 178 17.79 3.13 -8.39
C CYS A 178 18.01 3.55 -9.84
N ALA A 179 19.26 3.58 -10.31
CA ALA A 179 19.58 3.85 -11.70
C ALA A 179 19.06 2.73 -12.63
N GLU A 180 19.25 1.47 -12.26
CA GLU A 180 18.74 0.30 -13.01
C GLU A 180 17.21 0.22 -12.99
N TYR A 181 16.58 0.56 -11.87
CA TYR A 181 15.12 0.56 -11.75
C TYR A 181 14.46 1.63 -12.65
N GLY A 182 15.16 2.74 -12.89
CA GLY A 182 14.81 3.72 -13.94
C GLY A 182 13.53 4.54 -13.69
N LYS A 183 12.89 4.39 -12.52
CA LYS A 183 11.72 5.20 -12.15
C LYS A 183 12.14 6.56 -11.63
N MET A 184 11.28 7.56 -11.84
CA MET A 184 11.57 8.93 -11.44
C MET A 184 11.28 9.16 -9.95
N LEU A 185 12.09 10.03 -9.35
CA LEU A 185 11.85 10.54 -8.02
C LEU A 185 10.61 11.44 -7.99
N VAL A 186 9.77 11.25 -6.99
CA VAL A 186 8.55 12.00 -6.71
C VAL A 186 8.69 12.72 -5.38
N ARG A 187 8.38 14.02 -5.34
CA ARG A 187 8.53 14.87 -4.15
C ARG A 187 7.21 15.48 -3.73
N GLY A 188 6.67 15.06 -2.60
CA GLY A 188 5.41 15.60 -2.07
C GLY A 188 4.24 15.46 -3.05
N GLY A 189 4.17 14.35 -3.79
CA GLY A 189 3.20 14.13 -4.87
C GLY A 189 3.46 14.94 -6.15
N GLN A 190 4.58 15.66 -6.24
CA GLN A 190 5.00 16.36 -7.45
C GLN A 190 6.02 15.53 -8.21
N ILE A 191 5.75 15.32 -9.49
CA ILE A 191 6.65 14.63 -10.41
C ILE A 191 7.37 15.69 -11.24
N ALA A 192 8.69 15.59 -11.36
CA ALA A 192 9.46 16.48 -12.22
C ALA A 192 9.02 16.33 -13.68
N HIS A 193 8.84 17.46 -14.38
CA HIS A 193 8.44 17.52 -15.80
C HIS A 193 7.20 16.63 -16.11
N PRO A 194 6.03 16.93 -15.51
CA PRO A 194 4.83 16.10 -15.66
C PRO A 194 4.26 16.15 -17.09
N ASP A 195 4.53 17.21 -17.84
CA ASP A 195 3.98 17.45 -19.18
C ASP A 195 4.74 16.71 -20.29
N LEU A 196 5.87 16.09 -19.98
CA LEU A 196 6.63 15.32 -20.96
C LEU A 196 5.95 13.95 -21.18
N PRO A 197 5.69 13.55 -22.44
CA PRO A 197 5.16 12.22 -22.75
C PRO A 197 6.08 11.15 -22.18
N ARG A 198 5.49 10.14 -21.55
CA ARG A 198 6.18 8.94 -21.07
C ARG A 198 5.59 7.75 -21.80
N PHE A 199 6.47 6.85 -22.20
CA PHE A 199 6.26 5.71 -23.10
C PHE A 199 4.93 4.99 -22.88
#